data_AF-A0A350WNK6-F1
#
_entry.id   AF-A0A350WNK6-F1
#
_cell.length_a   1.000
_cell.length_b   1.000
_cell.length_c   1.000
_cell.angle_alpha   90.00
_cell.angle_beta   90.00
_cell.angle_gamma   90.00
#
_symmetry.space_group_name_H-M   'P 1'
#
loop_
_entity.id
_entity.type
_entity.pdbx_description
1 polymer ?
#
loop_
_entity_poly.entity_id
_entity_poly.type
_entity_poly.pdbx_seq_one_letter_code
_entity_poly.pdbx_strand_id
1 'polypeptide(L)' 'MPNVKFNRFYRYTELTRILKEYAREYPNLIRLESIGKSHEGREVWLVTATNFKSGSDAEKPA' A
#
# COMPACT_ATOMS: atom_id res chain seq x y z
N MET A 1 -11.38 -6.85 6.01
CA MET A 1 -10.60 -7.02 4.78
C MET A 1 -11.20 -6.12 3.72
N PRO A 2 -10.41 -5.35 2.94
CA PRO A 2 -10.93 -4.47 1.89
C PRO A 2 -11.72 -5.26 0.85
N ASN A 3 -12.83 -4.72 0.36
CA ASN A 3 -13.65 -5.38 -0.66
C ASN A 3 -13.08 -5.11 -2.07
N VAL A 4 -12.12 -5.92 -2.48
CA VAL A 4 -11.47 -5.81 -3.80
C VAL A 4 -12.18 -6.70 -4.82
N LYS A 5 -12.63 -6.08 -5.92
CA LYS A 5 -13.06 -6.72 -7.16
C LYS A 5 -11.90 -6.82 -8.15
N PHE A 6 -11.70 -8.00 -8.73
CA PHE A 6 -10.62 -8.30 -9.68
C PHE A 6 -11.07 -8.31 -11.15
N ASN A 7 -12.26 -7.76 -11.44
CA ASN A 7 -12.86 -7.70 -12.78
C ASN A 7 -12.96 -6.28 -13.33
N ARG A 8 -12.27 -5.31 -12.72
CA ARG A 8 -12.25 -3.91 -13.15
C ARG A 8 -10.95 -3.23 -12.74
N PHE A 9 -10.62 -2.14 -13.42
CA PHE A 9 -9.57 -1.23 -13.02
C PHE A 9 -10.11 -0.17 -12.05
N TYR A 10 -9.32 0.17 -11.04
CA TYR A 10 -9.65 1.21 -10.06
C TYR A 10 -9.14 2.57 -10.51
N ARG A 11 -9.93 3.61 -10.27
CA ARG A 11 -9.42 4.98 -10.36
C ARG A 11 -8.58 5.29 -9.12
N TYR A 12 -7.78 6.35 -9.21
CA TYR A 12 -6.84 6.76 -8.16
C TYR A 12 -7.46 6.81 -6.75
N THR A 13 -8.63 7.44 -6.60
CA THR A 13 -9.30 7.57 -5.31
C THR A 13 -9.71 6.22 -4.72
N GLU A 14 -10.22 5.31 -5.56
CA GLU A 14 -10.66 3.98 -5.14
C GLU A 14 -9.46 3.12 -4.75
N LEU A 15 -8.40 3.13 -5.56
CA LEU A 15 -7.17 2.39 -5.27
C LEU A 15 -6.51 2.92 -3.98
N THR A 16 -6.41 4.24 -3.83
CA THR A 16 -5.87 4.87 -2.62
C THR A 16 -6.64 4.46 -1.37
N ARG A 17 -7.97 4.36 -1.47
CA ARG A 17 -8.81 3.88 -0.37
C ARG A 17 -8.49 2.43 -0.01
N ILE A 18 -8.43 1.53 -0.99
CA ILE A 18 -8.11 0.11 -0.78
C ILE A 18 -6.73 -0.04 -0.09
N LEU A 19 -5.71 0.68 -0.57
CA LEU A 19 -4.37 0.64 0.02
C LEU A 19 -4.36 1.10 1.48
N LYS A 20 -5.05 2.20 1.78
CA LYS A 20 -5.19 2.72 3.16
C LYS A 20 -5.94 1.75 4.07
N GLU A 21 -6.96 1.06 3.56
CA GLU A 21 -7.71 0.06 4.32
C GLU A 21 -6.82 -1.16 4.65
N TYR A 22 -6.00 -1.65 3.70
CA TYR A 22 -5.03 -2.72 3.97
C TYR A 22 -3.99 -2.34 5.02
N ALA A 23 -3.39 -1.15 4.91
CA ALA A 23 -2.40 -0.67 5.88
C ALA A 23 -2.99 -0.53 7.29
N ARG A 24 -4.27 -0.13 7.40
CA ARG A 24 -4.97 -0.03 8.69
C ARG A 24 -5.30 -1.39 9.28
N GLU A 25 -5.70 -2.35 8.47
CA GLU A 25 -6.13 -3.66 8.93
C GLU A 25 -4.96 -4.58 9.29
N TYR A 26 -3.84 -4.44 8.58
CA TYR A 26 -2.65 -5.27 8.79
C TYR A 26 -1.41 -4.43 9.07
N PRO A 27 -1.37 -3.60 10.14
CA PRO A 27 -0.26 -2.69 10.41
C PRO A 27 1.07 -3.41 10.69
N ASN A 28 1.01 -4.68 11.09
CA ASN A 28 2.19 -5.52 11.32
C ASN A 28 2.70 -6.21 10.04
N LEU A 29 2.02 -6.03 8.91
CA LEU A 29 2.37 -6.65 7.63
C LEU A 29 2.49 -5.66 6.48
N ILE A 30 1.74 -4.55 6.53
CA ILE A 30 1.62 -3.59 5.44
C ILE A 30 1.96 -2.18 5.96
N ARG A 31 2.93 -1.53 5.31
CA ARG A 31 3.18 -0.08 5.43
C ARG A 31 2.85 0.59 4.11
N LEU A 32 2.18 1.74 4.16
CA LEU A 32 1.85 2.56 3.01
C LEU A 32 2.49 3.94 3.19
N GLU A 33 3.30 4.35 2.22
CA GLU A 33 3.95 5.65 2.21
C GLU A 33 3.90 6.29 0.83
N SER A 34 3.94 7.62 0.78
CA SER A 34 4.08 8.35 -0.47
C SER A 34 5.55 8.61 -0.74
N ILE A 35 6.03 8.21 -1.92
CA ILE A 35 7.42 8.45 -2.36
C ILE A 35 7.54 9.72 -3.22
N GLY A 36 6.49 10.52 -3.28
CA GLY A 36 6.44 11.76 -4.03
C GLY A 36 5.08 11.98 -4.69
N LYS A 37 5.01 13.03 -5.51
CA LYS A 37 3.81 13.38 -6.26
C LYS A 37 4.05 13.24 -7.76
N SER A 38 3.02 12.80 -8.47
CA SER A 38 2.99 12.85 -9.93
C SER A 38 2.97 14.30 -10.43
N HIS A 39 3.14 14.49 -11.74
CA HIS A 39 3.02 15.81 -12.37
C HIS A 39 1.66 16.48 -12.11
N GLU A 40 0.58 15.69 -12.01
CA GLU A 40 -0.77 16.17 -11.68
C GLU A 40 -1.04 16.27 -10.17
N GLY A 41 -0.02 16.12 -9.32
CA GLY A 41 -0.12 16.27 -7.87
C GLY A 41 -0.71 15.06 -7.12
N ARG A 42 -0.83 13.89 -7.77
CA ARG A 42 -1.30 12.66 -7.10
C ARG A 42 -0.16 12.00 -6.34
N GLU A 43 -0.40 11.51 -5.13
CA GLU A 43 0.58 10.73 -4.39
C GLU A 43 0.99 9.47 -5.18
N VAL A 44 2.29 9.21 -5.23
CA VAL A 44 2.85 7.95 -5.76
C VAL A 44 3.03 7.02 -4.56
N TRP A 45 2.15 6.03 -4.46
CA TRP A 45 2.12 5.11 -3.32
C TRP A 45 3.17 4.01 -3.45
N LEU A 46 3.93 3.80 -2.38
CA LEU A 46 4.73 2.60 -2.13
C LEU A 46 4.03 1.76 -1.05
N VAL A 47 3.89 0.46 -1.33
CA VAL A 47 3.39 -0.53 -0.38
C VAL A 47 4.54 -1.45 -0.02
N THR A 48 4.91 -1.47 1.25
CA THR A 48 5.82 -2.49 1.80
C THR A 48 5.00 -3.59 2.42
N ALA A 49 5.15 -4.82 1.91
CA ALA A 49 4.53 -6.02 2.47
C ALA A 49 5.61 -6.94 3.04
N THR A 50 5.75 -6.99 4.36
CA THR A 50 6.74 -7.84 5.05
C THR A 50 6.23 -8.26 6.42
N ASN A 51 6.72 -9.37 6.95
CA ASN A 51 6.51 -9.67 8.36
C ASN A 51 7.44 -8.82 9.22
N PHE A 52 7.00 -7.65 9.68
CA PHE A 52 7.83 -6.74 10.48
C PHE A 52 8.26 -7.34 11.84
N LYS A 53 7.60 -8.42 12.30
CA LYS A 53 8.03 -9.14 13.52
C LYS A 53 9.33 -9.92 13.33
N SER A 54 9.72 -10.23 12.09
CA SER A 54 10.96 -10.95 11.79
C SER A 54 12.13 -10.05 11.36
N GLY A 55 12.06 -8.74 11.67
CA GLY A 55 13.07 -7.75 11.28
C GLY A 55 12.57 -6.75 10.23
N SER A 56 13.44 -5.81 9.86
CA SER A 56 13.13 -4.75 8.90
C SER A 56 12.91 -5.29 7.48
N ASP A 57 12.16 -4.57 6.63
CA ASP A 57 12.07 -4.87 5.21
C ASP A 57 13.42 -4.71 4.50
N ALA A 58 14.21 -3.70 4.88
CA ALA A 58 15.50 -3.39 4.23
C ALA A 58 16.59 -4.46 4.44
N GLU A 59 16.39 -5.36 5.40
CA GLU A 59 17.34 -6.41 5.77
C GLU A 59 16.96 -7.77 5.15
N LYS A 60 15.87 -7.82 4.39
CA LYS A 60 15.32 -9.03 3.77
C LYS A 60 15.40 -8.90 2.25
N PRO A 61 15.59 -10.00 1.51
CA PRO A 61 15.50 -9.98 0.06
C PRO A 61 14.09 -9.57 -0.39
N ALA A 62 14.03 -8.86 -1.51
CA ALA A 62 12.79 -8.48 -2.20
C ALA A 62 12.34 -9.53 -3.22
#